data_AF-A0A3D5SEW6-F1
#
_entry.id   AF-A0A3D5SEW6-F1
#
_cell.length_a   1.000
_cell.length_b   1.000
_cell.length_c   1.000
_cell.angle_alpha   90.00
_cell.angle_beta   90.00
_cell.angle_gamma   90.00
#
_symmetry.space_group_name_H-M   'P 1'
#
loop_
_entity.id
_entity.type
_entity.pdbx_description
1 polymer ?
#
loop_
_entity_poly.entity_id
_entity_poly.type
_entity_poly.pdbx_seq_one_letter_code
_entity_poly.pdbx_strand_id
1 'polypeptide(L)'
;EGGDPDRDSQLFDEVLADYLEQGGLLDAVIAQSHSDAEKFWQIRDGVMSILSNIKHRANFDVGVPISVMSEFVQRVEQTLLKSINDLQLCTFGHMADGNLHLLAWTNSGSDVLKEQAVESIYQQVYKIVGDMNGTVSAEHGIGAMKRKYLHLCRSEEEIALMKLLKQAMDPKGILNPNRVF
;
A
#
# COMPACT_ATOMS: atom_id res chain seq x y z
N GLU A 1 -12.23 17.76 -0.47
CA GLU A 1 -13.02 18.90 0.07
C GLU A 1 -14.37 18.86 -0.61
N GLY A 2 -15.44 18.83 0.17
CA GLY A 2 -16.80 18.84 -0.38
C GLY A 2 -17.21 20.26 -0.78
N GLY A 3 -18.38 20.38 -1.40
CA GLY A 3 -18.86 21.64 -1.98
C GLY A 3 -19.61 22.53 -1.01
N ASP A 4 -19.85 22.09 0.23
CA ASP A 4 -20.73 22.75 1.20
C ASP A 4 -20.19 22.53 2.63
N PRO A 5 -19.35 23.45 3.15
CA PRO A 5 -18.66 23.27 4.42
C PRO A 5 -19.59 23.05 5.62
N ASP A 6 -20.73 23.73 5.66
CA ASP A 6 -21.67 23.63 6.79
C ASP A 6 -22.33 22.25 6.80
N ARG A 7 -22.79 21.80 5.64
CA ARG A 7 -23.36 20.46 5.48
C ARG A 7 -22.33 19.36 5.72
N ASP A 8 -21.12 19.52 5.20
CA ASP A 8 -20.05 18.54 5.35
C ASP A 8 -19.63 18.39 6.82
N SER A 9 -19.58 19.49 7.57
CA SER A 9 -19.30 19.46 9.01
C SER A 9 -20.41 18.76 9.78
N GLN A 10 -21.68 19.09 9.50
CA GLN A 10 -22.80 18.45 10.18
C GLN A 10 -22.84 16.94 9.89
N LEU A 11 -22.66 16.55 8.63
CA LEU A 11 -22.61 15.14 8.24
C LEU A 11 -21.46 14.40 8.92
N PHE A 12 -20.29 15.03 9.01
CA PHE A 12 -19.13 14.45 9.71
C PHE A 12 -19.44 14.19 11.18
N ASP A 13 -20.01 15.18 11.88
CA ASP A 13 -20.35 15.06 13.30
C ASP A 13 -21.42 13.96 13.54
N GLU A 14 -22.46 13.90 12.71
CA GLU A 14 -23.51 12.89 12.78
C GLU A 14 -22.94 11.47 12.59
N VAL A 15 -22.13 11.26 11.55
CA VAL A 15 -21.51 9.95 11.29
C VAL A 15 -20.58 9.54 12.42
N LEU A 16 -19.80 10.47 12.97
CA LEU A 16 -18.87 10.18 14.07
C LEU A 16 -19.61 9.80 15.35
N ALA A 17 -20.68 10.54 15.68
CA ALA A 17 -21.53 10.25 16.84
C ALA A 17 -22.19 8.87 16.72
N ASP A 18 -22.78 8.56 15.56
CA ASP A 18 -23.41 7.26 15.29
C ASP A 18 -22.43 6.10 15.48
N TYR A 19 -21.19 6.24 14.96
CA TYR A 19 -20.16 5.20 15.09
C TYR A 19 -19.64 5.04 16.52
N LEU A 20 -19.54 6.12 17.29
CA LEU A 20 -19.20 6.07 18.71
C LEU A 20 -20.30 5.35 19.51
N GLU A 21 -21.57 5.68 19.29
CA GLU A 21 -22.71 5.05 19.98
C GLU A 21 -22.82 3.55 19.68
N GLN A 22 -22.51 3.15 18.45
CA GLN A 22 -22.50 1.75 18.02
C GLN A 22 -21.26 0.98 18.54
N GLY A 23 -20.31 1.65 19.20
CA GLY A 23 -19.05 1.06 19.67
C GLY A 23 -18.07 0.73 18.54
N GLY A 24 -18.26 1.30 17.35
CA GLY A 24 -17.34 1.18 16.23
C GLY A 24 -16.06 2.02 16.38
N LEU A 25 -16.08 3.00 17.29
CA LEU A 25 -14.95 3.83 17.68
C LEU A 25 -14.77 3.78 19.19
N LEU A 26 -13.52 3.70 19.65
CA LEU A 26 -13.19 3.74 21.08
C LEU A 26 -13.04 5.17 21.60
N ASP A 27 -12.51 6.06 20.76
CA ASP A 27 -12.28 7.47 21.07
C ASP A 27 -12.14 8.25 19.76
N ALA A 28 -12.39 9.56 19.80
CA ALA A 28 -12.24 10.46 18.67
C ALA A 28 -11.85 11.87 19.12
N VAL A 29 -10.96 12.51 18.37
CA VAL A 29 -10.59 13.92 18.57
C VAL A 29 -10.86 14.68 17.28
N ILE A 30 -11.70 15.72 17.35
CA ILE A 30 -12.05 16.57 16.22
C ILE A 30 -11.19 17.82 16.25
N ALA A 31 -10.52 18.14 15.14
CA ALA A 31 -9.72 19.35 15.00
C ALA A 31 -10.62 20.60 15.15
N GLN A 32 -10.26 21.52 16.03
CA GLN A 32 -11.01 22.76 16.27
C GLN A 32 -10.36 23.97 15.60
N SER A 33 -9.25 23.76 14.90
CA SER A 33 -8.50 24.81 14.21
C SER A 33 -7.67 24.22 13.07
N HIS A 34 -7.24 25.08 12.13
CA HIS A 34 -6.26 24.68 11.10
C HIS A 34 -4.97 24.14 11.71
N SER A 35 -4.51 24.71 12.83
CA SER A 35 -3.31 24.21 13.51
C SER A 35 -3.49 22.79 14.05
N ASP A 36 -4.69 22.43 14.52
CA ASP A 36 -4.96 21.06 14.96
C ASP A 36 -5.02 20.10 13.78
N ALA A 37 -5.65 20.51 12.67
CA ALA A 37 -5.66 19.73 11.44
C ALA A 37 -4.24 19.47 10.93
N GLU A 38 -3.36 20.47 10.94
CA GLU A 38 -1.95 20.32 10.57
C GLU A 38 -1.22 19.32 11.49
N LYS A 39 -1.45 19.37 12.81
CA LYS A 39 -0.86 18.39 13.74
C LYS A 39 -1.34 16.96 13.45
N PHE A 40 -2.61 16.78 13.09
CA PHE A 40 -3.13 15.46 12.72
C PHE A 40 -2.52 14.97 11.40
N TRP A 41 -2.35 15.85 10.41
CA TRP A 41 -1.63 15.53 9.19
C TRP A 41 -0.18 15.14 9.44
N GLN A 42 0.52 15.80 10.37
CA GLN A 42 1.89 15.42 10.75
C GLN A 42 2.00 13.99 11.28
N ILE A 43 0.97 13.45 11.93
CA ILE A 43 0.94 12.04 12.36
C ILE A 43 0.92 11.13 11.12
N ARG A 44 0.04 11.41 10.16
CA ARG A 44 -0.10 10.63 8.91
C ARG A 44 1.13 10.75 8.01
N ASP A 45 1.73 11.93 7.93
CA ASP A 45 2.89 12.21 7.08
C ASP A 45 4.21 11.79 7.74
N GLY A 46 4.21 11.69 9.07
CA GLY A 46 5.35 11.29 9.89
C GLY A 46 5.86 9.87 9.60
N VAL A 47 5.11 9.03 8.88
CA VAL A 47 5.53 7.68 8.48
C VAL A 47 6.87 7.69 7.72
N MET A 48 7.18 8.74 6.97
CA MET A 48 8.46 8.88 6.28
C MET A 48 9.67 8.92 7.24
N SER A 49 9.49 9.45 8.45
CA SER A 49 10.54 9.46 9.48
C SER A 49 10.81 8.08 10.08
N ILE A 50 9.79 7.22 10.15
CA ILE A 50 9.94 5.82 10.56
C ILE A 50 10.76 5.09 9.48
N LEU A 51 10.43 5.34 8.22
CA LEU A 51 11.08 4.70 7.07
C LEU A 51 12.59 4.92 6.99
N SER A 52 13.08 6.12 7.35
CA SER A 52 14.51 6.41 7.29
C SER A 52 15.35 5.60 8.28
N ASN A 53 14.74 5.06 9.34
CA ASN A 53 15.44 4.33 10.40
C ASN A 53 15.46 2.81 10.19
N ILE A 54 14.74 2.29 9.17
CA ILE A 54 14.62 0.85 8.92
C ILE A 54 15.39 0.49 7.65
N LYS A 55 16.59 -0.10 7.81
CA LYS A 55 17.49 -0.42 6.70
C LYS A 55 16.92 -1.48 5.75
N HIS A 56 16.60 -2.66 6.28
CA HIS A 56 16.14 -3.82 5.50
C HIS A 56 14.64 -3.96 5.61
N ARG A 57 13.91 -3.46 4.62
CA ARG A 57 12.44 -3.48 4.62
C ARG A 57 11.86 -3.71 3.23
N ALA A 58 10.73 -4.37 3.20
CA ALA A 58 9.84 -4.39 2.05
C ALA A 58 8.87 -3.21 2.15
N ASN A 59 8.75 -2.42 1.08
CA ASN A 59 7.82 -1.30 0.98
C ASN A 59 6.83 -1.61 -0.13
N PHE A 60 5.55 -1.57 0.21
CA PHE A 60 4.47 -1.86 -0.71
C PHE A 60 3.61 -0.62 -0.95
N ASP A 61 3.12 -0.55 -2.18
CA ASP A 61 2.10 0.36 -2.67
C ASP A 61 1.24 -0.53 -3.56
N VAL A 62 0.09 -0.97 -3.03
CA VAL A 62 -0.76 -2.00 -3.63
C VAL A 62 -2.20 -1.56 -3.57
N GLY A 63 -2.99 -1.97 -4.56
CA GLY A 63 -4.43 -1.72 -4.56
C GLY A 63 -5.20 -3.03 -4.41
N VAL A 64 -6.23 -3.04 -3.60
CA VAL A 64 -7.19 -4.16 -3.48
C VAL A 64 -8.62 -3.62 -3.39
N PRO A 65 -9.64 -4.39 -3.79
CA PRO A 65 -11.02 -3.95 -3.60
C PRO A 65 -11.32 -3.66 -2.12
N ILE A 66 -11.99 -2.55 -1.84
CA ILE A 66 -12.30 -2.09 -0.46
C ILE A 66 -13.02 -3.19 0.35
N SER A 67 -13.92 -3.93 -0.31
CA SER A 67 -14.70 -5.01 0.30
C SER A 67 -13.87 -6.16 0.87
N VAL A 68 -12.64 -6.37 0.39
CA VAL A 68 -11.74 -7.44 0.83
C VAL A 68 -10.48 -6.93 1.53
N MET A 69 -10.40 -5.62 1.79
CA MET A 69 -9.20 -4.98 2.34
C MET A 69 -8.83 -5.52 3.72
N SER A 70 -9.82 -5.75 4.59
CA SER A 70 -9.59 -6.33 5.92
C SER A 70 -9.04 -7.76 5.82
N GLU A 71 -9.62 -8.59 4.95
CA GLU A 71 -9.15 -9.95 4.69
C GLU A 71 -7.72 -9.95 4.13
N PHE A 72 -7.41 -9.02 3.22
CA PHE A 72 -6.08 -8.88 2.64
C PHE A 72 -5.01 -8.63 3.72
N VAL A 73 -5.25 -7.66 4.61
CA VAL A 73 -4.30 -7.32 5.69
C VAL A 73 -4.10 -8.52 6.63
N GLN A 74 -5.19 -9.18 7.04
CA GLN A 74 -5.11 -10.37 7.89
C GLN A 74 -4.35 -11.52 7.22
N ARG A 75 -4.61 -11.75 5.93
CA ARG A 75 -3.95 -12.82 5.16
C ARG A 75 -2.46 -12.55 4.99
N VAL A 76 -2.06 -11.29 4.77
CA VAL A 76 -0.65 -10.89 4.71
C VAL A 76 0.01 -11.17 6.06
N GLU A 77 -0.54 -10.67 7.16
CA GLU A 77 0.02 -10.83 8.50
C GLU A 77 0.19 -12.32 8.86
N GLN A 78 -0.88 -13.12 8.73
CA GLN A 78 -0.84 -14.55 9.03
C GLN A 78 0.14 -15.33 8.15
N THR A 79 0.30 -14.93 6.89
CA THR A 79 1.23 -15.59 5.96
C THR A 79 2.68 -15.29 6.34
N LEU A 80 2.98 -14.01 6.59
CA LEU A 80 4.34 -13.59 6.94
C LEU A 80 4.76 -14.13 8.31
N LEU A 81 3.88 -14.16 9.31
CA LEU A 81 4.17 -14.70 10.65
C LEU A 81 4.58 -16.18 10.64
N LYS A 82 4.18 -16.96 9.62
CA LYS A 82 4.59 -18.37 9.50
C LYS A 82 6.03 -18.56 9.04
N SER A 83 6.63 -17.55 8.41
CA SER A 83 7.93 -17.67 7.74
C SER A 83 8.96 -16.63 8.18
N ILE A 84 8.53 -15.54 8.81
CA ILE A 84 9.38 -14.42 9.23
C ILE A 84 9.34 -14.32 10.75
N ASN A 85 10.45 -14.68 11.39
CA ASN A 85 10.62 -14.49 12.83
C ASN A 85 10.75 -13.00 13.16
N ASP A 86 10.20 -12.56 14.30
CA ASP A 86 10.25 -11.15 14.74
C ASP A 86 9.78 -10.18 13.64
N LEU A 87 8.64 -10.52 13.03
CA LEU A 87 8.01 -9.73 12.00
C LEU A 87 7.51 -8.41 12.59
N GLN A 88 7.84 -7.34 11.89
CA GLN A 88 7.24 -6.03 12.08
C GLN A 88 6.43 -5.70 10.82
N LEU A 89 5.16 -5.34 10.99
CA LEU A 89 4.24 -5.00 9.91
C LEU A 89 3.50 -3.72 10.26
N CYS A 90 3.57 -2.73 9.38
CA CYS A 90 2.81 -1.48 9.46
C CYS A 90 1.99 -1.31 8.20
N THR A 91 0.68 -1.09 8.35
CA THR A 91 -0.26 -0.90 7.24
C THR A 91 -0.98 0.44 7.39
N PHE A 92 -1.02 1.22 6.33
CA PHE A 92 -1.68 2.53 6.24
C PHE A 92 -2.02 2.79 4.77
N GLY A 93 -2.75 3.86 4.43
CA GLY A 93 -3.03 4.15 3.03
C GLY A 93 -4.24 5.03 2.82
N HIS A 94 -4.78 4.93 1.61
CA HIS A 94 -5.94 5.67 1.14
C HIS A 94 -7.11 4.67 1.05
N MET A 95 -7.79 4.45 2.17
CA MET A 95 -8.81 3.40 2.25
C MET A 95 -9.94 3.58 1.23
N ALA A 96 -10.30 4.84 0.93
CA ALA A 96 -11.45 5.18 0.08
C ALA A 96 -11.26 4.83 -1.40
N ASP A 97 -10.04 4.64 -1.88
CA ASP A 97 -9.75 4.26 -3.27
C ASP A 97 -9.15 2.86 -3.42
N GLY A 98 -9.03 2.13 -2.30
CA GLY A 98 -8.47 0.77 -2.30
C GLY A 98 -6.95 0.70 -2.20
N ASN A 99 -6.24 1.82 -2.04
CA ASN A 99 -4.78 1.86 -1.94
C ASN A 99 -4.27 1.61 -0.51
N LEU A 100 -3.41 0.60 -0.37
CA LEU A 100 -2.67 0.28 0.85
C LEU A 100 -1.16 0.40 0.64
N HIS A 101 -0.53 1.04 1.61
CA HIS A 101 0.91 0.99 1.85
C HIS A 101 1.22 0.04 2.99
N LEU A 102 2.19 -0.85 2.76
CA LEU A 102 2.66 -1.79 3.78
C LEU A 102 4.16 -1.65 3.94
N LEU A 103 4.61 -1.68 5.19
CA LEU A 103 6.01 -1.77 5.58
C LEU A 103 6.19 -3.06 6.34
N ALA A 104 7.09 -3.91 5.87
CA ALA A 104 7.36 -5.19 6.51
C ALA A 104 8.86 -5.45 6.61
N TRP A 105 9.32 -5.82 7.80
CA TRP A 105 10.72 -6.15 8.07
C TRP A 105 10.85 -7.12 9.23
N THR A 106 12.07 -7.58 9.49
CA THR A 106 12.43 -8.36 10.68
C THR A 106 13.62 -7.75 11.39
N ASN A 107 13.59 -7.75 12.73
CA ASN A 107 14.75 -7.35 13.53
C ASN A 107 15.70 -8.53 13.79
N SER A 108 15.29 -9.76 13.47
CA SER A 108 16.05 -10.98 13.70
C SER A 108 17.10 -11.25 12.63
N GLY A 109 18.19 -11.91 13.03
CA GLY A 109 19.24 -12.37 12.12
C GLY A 109 20.26 -11.32 11.68
N SER A 110 21.21 -11.76 10.86
CA SER A 110 22.23 -10.93 10.23
C SER A 110 21.65 -10.09 9.08
N ASP A 111 22.39 -9.09 8.61
CA ASP A 111 22.00 -8.26 7.47
C ASP A 111 21.64 -9.10 6.22
N VAL A 112 22.39 -10.18 5.95
CA VAL A 112 22.12 -11.09 4.83
C VAL A 112 20.78 -11.82 5.01
N LEU A 113 20.48 -12.30 6.23
CA LEU A 113 19.21 -12.97 6.51
C LEU A 113 18.03 -11.99 6.42
N LYS A 114 18.24 -10.74 6.84
CA LYS A 114 17.23 -9.68 6.71
C LYS A 114 16.94 -9.34 5.25
N GLU A 115 17.97 -9.27 4.41
CA GLU A 115 17.80 -9.03 2.97
C GLU A 115 17.04 -10.19 2.28
N GLN A 116 17.38 -11.44 2.62
CA GLN A 116 16.64 -12.62 2.16
C GLN A 116 15.17 -12.61 2.64
N ALA A 117 14.93 -12.19 3.88
CA ALA A 117 13.58 -12.04 4.42
C ALA A 117 12.79 -10.99 3.62
N VAL A 118 13.40 -9.85 3.26
CA VAL A 118 12.77 -8.81 2.43
C VAL A 118 12.35 -9.36 1.07
N GLU A 119 13.22 -10.13 0.39
CA GLU A 119 12.87 -10.77 -0.88
C GLU A 119 11.70 -11.75 -0.74
N SER A 120 11.72 -12.57 0.31
CA SER A 120 10.63 -13.51 0.63
C SER A 120 9.31 -12.78 0.89
N ILE A 121 9.35 -11.70 1.65
CA ILE A 121 8.18 -10.86 1.95
C ILE A 121 7.58 -10.29 0.65
N TYR A 122 8.40 -9.73 -0.25
CA TYR A 122 7.91 -9.25 -1.55
C TYR A 122 7.18 -10.34 -2.35
N GLN A 123 7.74 -11.54 -2.42
CA GLN A 123 7.12 -12.65 -3.15
C GLN A 123 5.78 -13.06 -2.55
N GLN A 124 5.71 -13.22 -1.22
CA GLN A 124 4.50 -13.65 -0.53
C GLN A 124 3.38 -12.61 -0.63
N VAL A 125 3.68 -11.34 -0.38
CA VAL A 125 2.68 -10.26 -0.42
C VAL A 125 2.15 -10.05 -1.83
N TYR A 126 3.03 -9.94 -2.85
CA TYR A 126 2.54 -9.75 -4.22
C TYR A 126 1.73 -10.94 -4.74
N LYS A 127 2.07 -12.17 -4.32
CA LYS A 127 1.23 -13.33 -4.63
C LYS A 127 -0.18 -13.15 -4.06
N ILE A 128 -0.31 -12.73 -2.80
CA ILE A 128 -1.63 -12.48 -2.18
C ILE A 128 -2.39 -11.38 -2.93
N VAL A 129 -1.71 -10.31 -3.34
CA VAL A 129 -2.31 -9.25 -4.17
C VAL A 129 -2.93 -9.84 -5.45
N GLY A 130 -2.19 -10.68 -6.17
CA GLY A 130 -2.70 -11.34 -7.37
C GLY A 130 -3.87 -12.29 -7.08
N ASP A 131 -3.78 -13.10 -6.01
CA ASP A 131 -4.86 -14.01 -5.59
C ASP A 131 -6.17 -13.28 -5.23
N MET A 132 -6.09 -11.98 -4.88
CA MET A 132 -7.23 -11.15 -4.47
C MET A 132 -7.64 -10.13 -5.53
N ASN A 133 -7.25 -10.35 -6.79
CA ASN A 133 -7.53 -9.46 -7.93
C ASN A 133 -7.12 -7.99 -7.67
N GLY A 134 -6.01 -7.80 -6.96
CA GLY A 134 -5.42 -6.50 -6.67
C GLY A 134 -4.42 -6.04 -7.73
N THR A 135 -3.81 -4.87 -7.50
CA THR A 135 -2.69 -4.33 -8.28
C THR A 135 -1.42 -4.25 -7.45
N VAL A 136 -0.29 -4.65 -8.05
CA VAL A 136 1.04 -4.58 -7.43
C VAL A 136 1.58 -3.15 -7.33
N SER A 137 0.90 -2.19 -7.96
CA SER A 137 1.21 -0.77 -7.89
C SER A 137 -0.08 0.04 -8.01
N ALA A 138 -0.45 0.76 -6.96
CA ALA A 138 -1.59 1.66 -6.97
C ALA A 138 -1.19 3.03 -7.55
N GLU A 139 -0.04 3.57 -7.12
CA GLU A 139 0.40 4.92 -7.46
C GLU A 139 1.82 4.98 -8.03
N HIS A 140 2.74 4.12 -7.56
CA HIS A 140 4.18 4.29 -7.80
C HIS A 140 4.67 3.76 -9.16
N GLY A 141 3.79 3.15 -9.96
CA GLY A 141 4.13 2.51 -11.23
C GLY A 141 4.94 1.22 -11.08
N ILE A 142 5.33 0.61 -12.20
CA ILE A 142 5.97 -0.71 -12.21
C ILE A 142 7.50 -0.61 -12.04
N GLY A 143 8.16 0.11 -12.96
CA GLY A 143 9.61 0.24 -12.98
C GLY A 143 10.36 -1.10 -12.94
N ALA A 144 11.69 -1.03 -12.76
CA ALA A 144 12.52 -2.23 -12.77
C ALA A 144 12.21 -3.20 -11.61
N MET A 145 11.74 -2.66 -10.48
CA MET A 145 11.50 -3.44 -9.26
C MET A 145 10.25 -4.33 -9.40
N LYS A 146 9.14 -3.79 -9.90
CA LYS A 146 7.85 -4.53 -9.94
C LYS A 146 7.60 -5.25 -11.27
N ARG A 147 8.46 -5.09 -12.29
CA ARG A 147 8.25 -5.73 -13.61
C ARG A 147 8.04 -7.24 -13.55
N LYS A 148 8.75 -7.92 -12.65
CA LYS A 148 8.63 -9.38 -12.46
C LYS A 148 7.28 -9.80 -11.89
N TYR A 149 6.52 -8.87 -11.31
CA TYR A 149 5.20 -9.10 -10.70
C TYR A 149 4.05 -8.57 -11.55
N LEU A 150 4.31 -7.96 -12.72
CA LEU A 150 3.27 -7.36 -13.55
C LEU A 150 2.18 -8.37 -13.96
N HIS A 151 2.58 -9.62 -14.22
CA HIS A 151 1.68 -10.72 -14.57
C HIS A 151 0.68 -11.09 -13.47
N LEU A 152 0.87 -10.62 -12.24
CA LEU A 152 -0.05 -10.86 -11.13
C LEU A 152 -1.27 -9.94 -11.17
N CYS A 153 -1.21 -8.82 -11.90
CA CYS A 153 -2.32 -7.87 -12.00
C CYS A 153 -2.68 -7.48 -13.44
N ARG A 154 -2.05 -8.10 -14.44
CA ARG A 154 -2.33 -7.92 -15.86
C ARG A 154 -2.32 -9.24 -16.59
N SER A 155 -3.32 -9.42 -17.44
CA SER A 155 -3.45 -10.54 -18.35
C SER A 155 -2.31 -10.57 -19.38
N GLU A 156 -2.08 -11.73 -19.98
CA GLU A 156 -1.09 -11.89 -21.04
C GLU A 156 -1.41 -11.01 -22.25
N GLU A 157 -2.70 -10.84 -22.57
CA GLU A 157 -3.19 -10.00 -23.66
C GLU A 157 -2.92 -8.51 -23.40
N GLU A 158 -3.18 -8.02 -22.17
CA GLU A 158 -2.84 -6.65 -21.78
C GLU A 158 -1.33 -6.41 -21.88
N ILE A 159 -0.51 -7.34 -21.39
CA ILE A 159 0.95 -7.23 -21.44
C ILE A 159 1.44 -7.26 -22.90
N ALA A 160 0.87 -8.12 -23.74
CA ALA A 160 1.20 -8.18 -25.17
C ALA A 160 0.88 -6.86 -25.87
N LEU A 161 -0.28 -6.26 -25.58
CA LEU A 161 -0.65 -4.95 -26.10
C LEU A 161 0.31 -3.85 -25.64
N MET A 162 0.69 -3.82 -24.36
CA MET A 162 1.67 -2.85 -23.85
C MET A 162 3.02 -2.96 -24.57
N LYS A 163 3.50 -4.18 -24.83
CA LYS A 163 4.73 -4.42 -25.59
C LYS A 163 4.62 -3.97 -27.04
N LEU A 164 3.47 -4.23 -27.69
CA LEU A 164 3.20 -3.77 -29.05
C LEU A 164 3.28 -2.24 -29.16
N LEU A 165 2.63 -1.52 -28.23
CA LEU A 165 2.68 -0.06 -28.16
C LEU A 165 4.11 0.44 -27.93
N LYS A 166 4.85 -0.18 -27.00
CA LYS A 166 6.25 0.17 -26.74
C LYS A 166 7.12 0.03 -28.00
N GLN A 167 6.97 -1.07 -28.74
CA GLN A 167 7.74 -1.32 -29.97
C GLN A 167 7.35 -0.34 -31.09
N ALA A 168 6.08 0.02 -31.22
CA ALA A 168 5.61 0.97 -32.22
C ALA A 168 6.15 2.39 -31.97
N MET A 169 6.19 2.80 -30.70
CA MET A 169 6.62 4.16 -30.31
C MET A 169 8.14 4.29 -30.15
N ASP A 170 8.83 3.22 -29.74
CA ASP A 170 10.27 3.19 -29.51
C ASP A 170 10.91 1.94 -30.15
N PRO A 171 10.94 1.87 -31.50
CA PRO A 171 11.41 0.69 -32.21
C PRO A 171 12.91 0.39 -31.99
N LYS A 172 13.68 1.37 -31.51
CA LYS A 172 15.11 1.22 -31.18
C LYS A 172 15.35 0.87 -29.70
N GLY A 173 14.31 0.87 -28.87
CA GLY A 173 14.42 0.55 -27.44
C GLY A 173 15.27 1.53 -26.63
N ILE A 174 15.39 2.79 -27.06
CA ILE A 174 16.27 3.78 -26.42
C ILE A 174 15.61 4.53 -25.27
N LEU A 175 14.28 4.52 -25.20
CA LEU A 175 13.53 5.23 -24.17
C LEU A 175 13.36 4.35 -22.93
N ASN A 176 14.27 4.54 -21.97
CA ASN A 176 14.25 3.94 -20.62
C ASN A 176 14.18 2.39 -20.63
N PRO A 177 15.20 1.71 -21.19
CA PRO A 177 15.21 0.26 -21.32
C PRO A 177 15.18 -0.45 -19.96
N ASN A 178 14.64 -1.67 -19.93
CA ASN A 178 14.58 -2.57 -18.76
C ASN A 178 13.75 -2.07 -17.57
N ARG A 179 12.89 -1.06 -17.76
CA ARG A 179 11.99 -0.62 -16.70
C ARG A 179 10.76 -1.50 -16.63
N VAL A 180 9.85 -1.44 -17.60
CA VAL A 180 8.63 -2.26 -17.60
C VAL A 180 8.83 -3.54 -18.43
N PHE A 181 9.48 -3.43 -19.58
CA PHE A 181 9.87 -4.52 -20.47
C PHE A 181 11.37 -4.49 -20.75
#